data_AF-A0A453KEL7-F1
#
_entry.id   AF-A0A453KEL7-F1
#
_cell.length_a   1.000
_cell.length_b   1.000
_cell.length_c   1.000
_cell.angle_alpha   90.00
_cell.angle_beta   90.00
_cell.angle_gamma   90.00
#
_symmetry.space_group_name_H-M   'P 1'
#
loop_
_entity.id
_entity.type
_entity.pdbx_description
1 polymer ?
#
loop_
_entity_poly.entity_id
_entity_poly.type
_entity_poly.pdbx_seq_one_letter_code
_entity_poly.pdbx_strand_id
1 'polypeptide(L)'
;MMSNAKFIYPHNTPTTKEAYCYRMIFERFFPQNSAILTVPGGPSVACSTAKAVEWDAQWSGNLDPSGRAALGVHLSAYEQEHLPATIMAGTSKKPRMIEVAAPGVAIES
;
A
#
# COMPACT_ATOMS: atom_id res chain seq x y z
N MET A 1 5.08 9.22 10.53
CA MET A 1 5.81 8.49 9.47
C MET A 1 5.98 9.36 8.22
N MET A 2 4.93 9.66 7.45
CA MET A 2 5.06 10.38 6.16
C MET A 2 5.63 11.81 6.26
N SER A 3 5.30 12.57 7.30
CA SER A 3 5.77 13.95 7.46
C SER A 3 7.29 14.10 7.49
N ASN A 4 8.01 13.06 7.93
CA ASN A 4 9.47 13.05 7.99
C ASN A 4 10.13 12.31 6.81
N ALA A 5 9.35 11.73 5.89
CA ALA A 5 9.87 10.88 4.82
C ALA A 5 10.93 11.59 3.96
N LYS A 6 10.74 12.88 3.66
CA LYS A 6 11.70 13.67 2.87
C LYS A 6 13.06 13.87 3.53
N PHE A 7 13.12 13.82 4.86
CA PHE A 7 14.37 13.98 5.60
C PHE A 7 15.10 12.64 5.78
N ILE A 8 14.36 11.54 5.85
CA ILE A 8 14.90 10.19 6.00
C ILE A 8 15.33 9.63 4.63
N TYR A 9 14.51 9.85 3.61
CA TYR A 9 14.68 9.34 2.25
C TYR A 9 14.72 10.51 1.25
N PRO A 10 15.85 11.24 1.16
CA PRO A 10 15.96 12.40 0.27
C PRO A 10 15.96 12.03 -1.21
N HIS A 11 16.48 10.85 -1.57
CA HIS A 11 16.39 10.29 -2.92
C HIS A 11 15.14 9.43 -3.06
N ASN A 12 14.35 9.63 -4.13
CA ASN A 12 13.09 8.91 -4.38
C ASN A 12 12.20 8.82 -3.13
N THR A 13 11.86 9.98 -2.56
CA THR A 13 11.05 10.05 -1.35
C THR A 13 9.70 9.34 -1.55
N PRO A 14 9.34 8.37 -0.70
CA PRO A 14 8.05 7.68 -0.79
C PRO A 14 6.90 8.64 -0.50
N THR A 15 5.90 8.65 -1.38
CA THR A 15 4.71 9.54 -1.30
C THR A 15 3.49 8.85 -0.67
N THR A 16 3.52 7.52 -0.53
CA THR A 16 2.48 6.71 0.11
C THR A 16 3.05 5.87 1.25
N LYS A 17 2.19 5.43 2.16
CA LYS A 17 2.60 4.56 3.29
C LYS A 17 3.14 3.21 2.79
N GLU A 18 2.55 2.67 1.73
CA GLU A 18 2.98 1.42 1.12
C GLU A 18 4.37 1.54 0.49
N ALA A 19 4.61 2.59 -0.30
CA ALA A 19 5.93 2.86 -0.86
C ALA A 19 6.99 3.06 0.24
N TYR A 20 6.62 3.68 1.36
CA TYR A 20 7.53 3.81 2.51
C TYR A 20 7.85 2.46 3.15
N CYS A 21 6.85 1.57 3.31
CA CYS A 21 7.06 0.22 3.81
C CYS A 21 8.07 -0.54 2.93
N TYR A 22 7.89 -0.49 1.61
CA TYR A 22 8.84 -1.08 0.67
C TYR A 22 10.22 -0.46 0.76
N ARG A 23 10.31 0.86 0.91
CA ARG A 23 11.59 1.58 1.09
C ARG A 23 12.31 1.16 2.36
N MET A 24 11.61 0.99 3.48
CA MET A 24 12.18 0.48 4.73
C MET A 24 12.73 -0.93 4.57
N ILE A 25 11.98 -1.82 3.91
CA ILE A 25 12.42 -3.19 3.65
C ILE A 25 13.66 -3.18 2.75
N PHE A 26 13.62 -2.41 1.66
CA PHE A 26 14.72 -2.28 0.72
C PHE A 26 16.02 -1.85 1.41
N GLU A 27 16.01 -0.75 2.18
CA GLU A 27 17.22 -0.26 2.85
C GLU A 27 17.73 -1.19 3.95
N ARG A 28 16.85 -2.01 4.57
CA ARG A 28 17.28 -3.04 5.51
C ARG A 28 18.17 -4.11 4.86
N PHE A 29 17.92 -4.44 3.59
CA PHE A 29 18.70 -5.42 2.84
C PHE A 29 19.81 -4.79 1.98
N PHE A 30 19.59 -3.57 1.49
CA PHE A 30 20.47 -2.86 0.55
C PHE A 30 20.74 -1.42 1.01
N PRO A 31 21.51 -1.24 2.11
CA PRO A 31 21.74 0.09 2.70
C PRO A 31 22.70 0.98 1.88
N GLN A 32 23.31 0.45 0.82
CA GLN A 32 24.33 1.14 0.05
C GLN A 32 23.72 2.18 -0.89
N ASN A 33 24.35 3.35 -0.99
CA ASN A 33 23.90 4.41 -1.88
C ASN A 33 23.84 3.98 -3.35
N SER A 34 24.76 3.10 -3.79
CA SER A 34 24.75 2.56 -5.14
C SER A 34 23.47 1.78 -5.46
N ALA A 35 22.92 1.03 -4.49
CA ALA A 35 21.67 0.30 -4.67
C ALA A 35 20.46 1.23 -4.72
N ILE A 36 20.46 2.32 -3.97
CA ILE A 36 19.38 3.32 -4.01
C ILE A 36 19.28 3.96 -5.41
N LEU A 37 20.41 4.16 -6.09
CA LEU A 37 20.47 4.77 -7.42
C LEU A 37 20.03 3.84 -8.55
N THR A 38 19.98 2.51 -8.34
CA THR A 38 19.52 1.58 -9.38
C THR A 38 18.01 1.47 -9.48
N VAL A 39 17.27 1.92 -8.46
CA VAL A 39 15.81 1.89 -8.45
C VAL A 39 15.28 3.16 -9.11
N PRO A 40 14.65 3.08 -10.30
CA PRO A 40 14.09 4.25 -10.96
C PRO A 40 12.95 4.83 -10.12
N GLY A 41 12.97 6.16 -9.95
CA GLY A 41 11.89 6.89 -9.29
C GLY A 41 10.79 7.27 -10.28
N GLY A 42 9.58 7.49 -9.76
CA GLY A 42 8.47 8.06 -10.53
C GLY A 42 7.14 7.33 -10.32
N PRO A 43 6.08 7.79 -11.01
CA PRO A 43 4.79 7.12 -11.04
C PRO A 43 4.93 5.70 -11.57
N SER A 44 4.34 4.73 -10.87
CA SER A 44 4.36 3.33 -11.26
C SER A 44 3.11 2.64 -10.75
N VAL A 45 2.62 1.68 -11.55
CA VAL A 45 1.62 0.69 -11.15
C VAL A 45 2.16 -0.67 -11.57
N ALA A 46 2.14 -1.64 -10.66
CA ALA A 46 2.67 -2.99 -10.86
C ALA A 46 4.13 -3.02 -11.38
N CYS A 47 4.32 -3.12 -12.70
CA CYS A 47 5.57 -3.45 -13.38
C CYS A 47 6.58 -2.29 -13.53
N SER A 48 6.57 -1.32 -12.61
CA SER A 48 7.69 -0.37 -12.43
C SER A 48 7.94 0.66 -13.53
N THR A 49 6.96 0.92 -14.43
CA THR A 49 7.11 2.00 -15.44
C THR A 49 5.95 2.98 -15.41
N ALA A 50 6.25 4.25 -15.66
CA ALA A 50 5.25 5.29 -15.84
C ALA A 50 4.30 5.00 -17.02
N LYS A 51 4.73 4.17 -17.97
CA LYS A 51 3.90 3.72 -19.09
C LYS A 51 2.67 2.93 -18.67
N ALA A 52 2.75 2.18 -17.58
CA ALA A 52 1.57 1.48 -17.07
C ALA A 52 0.44 2.47 -16.73
N VAL A 53 0.77 3.63 -16.17
CA VAL A 53 -0.21 4.68 -15.81
C VAL A 53 -0.97 5.21 -17.03
N GLU A 54 -0.38 5.15 -18.23
CA GLU A 54 -1.02 5.59 -19.47
C GLU A 54 -2.02 4.57 -20.03
N TRP A 55 -2.01 3.33 -19.56
CA TRP A 55 -2.89 2.27 -20.10
C TRP A 55 -4.35 2.43 -19.66
N ASP A 56 -4.58 3.03 -18.50
CA ASP A 56 -5.92 3.26 -17.96
C ASP A 56 -5.99 4.58 -17.20
N ALA A 57 -6.96 5.42 -17.56
CA ALA A 57 -7.20 6.70 -16.89
C ALA A 57 -7.47 6.52 -15.38
N GLN A 58 -8.08 5.41 -14.96
CA GLN A 58 -8.36 5.10 -13.56
C GLN A 58 -7.06 4.92 -12.74
N TRP A 59 -5.94 4.53 -13.35
CA TRP A 59 -4.68 4.30 -12.67
C TRP A 59 -3.92 5.60 -12.35
N SER A 60 -4.13 6.65 -13.14
CA SER A 60 -3.55 7.98 -12.87
C SER A 60 -4.01 8.57 -11.52
N GLY A 61 -5.23 8.22 -11.09
CA GLY A 61 -5.82 8.67 -9.82
C GLY A 61 -5.38 7.88 -8.59
N ASN A 62 -4.75 6.71 -8.79
CA ASN A 62 -4.38 5.81 -7.70
C ASN A 62 -3.12 5.01 -8.05
N LEU A 63 -1.97 5.65 -7.86
CA LEU A 63 -0.64 5.11 -8.14
C LEU A 63 -0.19 4.14 -7.04
N ASP A 64 -0.96 3.08 -6.82
CA ASP A 64 -0.54 1.98 -5.97
C ASP A 64 0.55 1.16 -6.70
N PRO A 65 1.79 1.12 -6.17
CA PRO A 65 2.87 0.36 -6.78
C PRO A 65 2.56 -1.14 -6.88
N SER A 66 1.72 -1.71 -6.01
CA SER A 66 1.33 -3.12 -6.13
C SER A 66 0.25 -3.39 -7.17
N GLY A 67 -0.49 -2.35 -7.58
CA GLY A 67 -1.68 -2.44 -8.43
C GLY A 67 -2.87 -3.17 -7.79
N ARG A 68 -2.74 -3.69 -6.56
CA ARG A 68 -3.81 -4.45 -5.89
C ARG A 68 -4.88 -3.55 -5.32
N ALA A 69 -4.55 -2.32 -4.97
CA ALA A 69 -5.47 -1.35 -4.38
C ALA A 69 -6.20 -0.51 -5.45
N ALA A 70 -6.27 -0.97 -6.70
CA ALA A 70 -7.02 -0.30 -7.77
C ALA A 70 -8.46 0.00 -7.31
N LEU A 71 -8.87 1.27 -7.44
CA LEU A 71 -10.19 1.69 -6.99
C LEU A 71 -11.26 1.02 -7.85
N GLY A 72 -12.28 0.43 -7.21
CA GLY A 72 -13.45 -0.11 -7.90
C GLY A 72 -13.35 -1.58 -8.35
N VAL A 73 -12.17 -2.22 -8.31
CA VAL A 73 -12.05 -3.64 -8.76
C VAL A 73 -12.50 -4.65 -7.70
N HIS A 74 -12.57 -4.23 -6.43
CA HIS A 74 -12.97 -5.09 -5.30
C HIS A 74 -14.39 -4.80 -4.79
N LEU A 75 -15.25 -4.14 -5.58
CA LEU A 75 -16.59 -3.74 -5.14
C LEU A 75 -17.49 -4.92 -4.77
N SER A 76 -17.35 -6.05 -5.46
CA SER A 76 -18.11 -7.26 -5.17
C SER A 76 -17.92 -7.79 -3.76
N ALA A 77 -16.75 -7.57 -3.13
CA ALA A 77 -16.50 -7.94 -1.75
C ALA A 77 -17.34 -7.14 -0.73
N TYR A 78 -17.90 -6.00 -1.16
CA TYR A 78 -18.75 -5.14 -0.34
C TYR A 78 -20.25 -5.32 -0.64
N GLU A 79 -20.61 -6.13 -1.64
CA GLU A 79 -22.00 -6.48 -1.93
C GLU A 79 -22.56 -7.36 -0.80
N GLN A 80 -23.69 -6.93 -0.23
CA GLN A 80 -24.30 -7.61 0.93
C GLN A 80 -24.96 -8.95 0.57
N GLU A 81 -25.07 -9.29 -0.72
CA GLU A 81 -25.79 -10.47 -1.19
C GLU A 81 -25.09 -11.81 -0.90
N HIS A 82 -23.82 -11.78 -0.51
CA HIS A 82 -23.03 -13.00 -0.23
C HIS A 82 -22.77 -13.26 1.26
N LEU A 83 -23.33 -12.45 2.17
CA LEU A 83 -23.14 -12.63 3.61
C LEU A 83 -24.14 -13.66 4.16
N PRO A 84 -23.69 -14.70 4.89
CA PRO A 84 -24.61 -15.60 5.59
C PRO A 84 -25.42 -14.79 6.61
N ALA A 85 -26.73 -15.09 6.72
CA ALA A 85 -27.73 -14.32 7.47
C ALA A 85 -27.32 -13.96 8.91
N THR A 86 -26.44 -14.76 9.53
CA THR A 86 -25.89 -14.54 10.88
C THR A 86 -25.15 -13.19 11.04
N ILE A 87 -24.63 -12.58 9.97
CA ILE A 87 -23.86 -11.33 10.05
C ILE A 87 -24.75 -10.07 9.89
N MET A 88 -25.97 -10.21 9.36
CA MET A 88 -26.83 -9.07 9.03
C MET A 88 -27.46 -8.39 10.26
N ALA A 89 -27.47 -9.02 11.43
CA ALA A 89 -28.11 -8.50 12.64
C ALA A 89 -27.34 -7.35 13.35
N GLY A 90 -26.14 -6.97 12.87
CA GLY A 90 -25.24 -6.09 13.64
C GLY A 90 -24.47 -5.01 12.88
N THR A 91 -24.81 -4.67 11.64
CA THR A 91 -24.01 -3.71 10.86
C THR A 91 -24.67 -2.34 10.73
N SER A 92 -24.27 -1.42 11.61
CA SER A 92 -24.46 0.02 11.38
C SER A 92 -23.61 0.45 10.18
N LYS A 93 -24.12 1.38 9.36
CA LYS A 93 -23.58 1.87 8.06
C LYS A 93 -22.20 2.57 8.13
N LYS A 94 -21.34 2.26 9.10
CA LYS A 94 -19.96 2.75 9.15
C LYS A 94 -19.02 1.64 8.69
N PRO A 95 -18.02 1.93 7.84
CA PRO A 95 -16.97 0.97 7.54
C PRO A 95 -16.33 0.55 8.87
N ARG A 96 -16.43 -0.74 9.18
CA ARG A 96 -15.88 -1.31 10.40
C ARG A 96 -14.35 -1.29 10.24
N MET A 97 -13.70 -0.29 10.82
CA MET A 97 -12.26 -0.35 11.02
C MET A 97 -11.98 -1.52 11.95
N ILE A 98 -11.34 -2.56 11.43
CA ILE A 98 -10.82 -3.65 12.24
C ILE A 98 -9.58 -3.08 12.93
N GLU A 99 -9.66 -2.87 14.23
CA GLU A 99 -8.48 -2.55 15.02
C GLU A 99 -7.59 -3.80 15.01
N VAL A 100 -6.52 -3.77 14.21
CA VAL A 100 -5.53 -4.84 14.21
C VAL A 100 -4.68 -4.65 15.47
N ALA A 101 -5.04 -5.38 16.52
CA ALA A 101 -4.12 -5.60 17.63
C ALA A 101 -2.91 -6.37 17.07
N ALA A 102 -1.72 -5.77 17.16
CA ALA A 102 -0.48 -6.44 16.78
C ALA A 102 -0.36 -7.73 17.62
N PRO A 103 -0.13 -8.90 17.01
CA PRO A 103 0.12 -10.10 17.79
C PRO A 103 1.42 -9.88 18.56
N GLY A 104 1.33 -9.81 19.88
CA GLY A 104 2.49 -9.73 20.75
C GLY A 104 3.33 -10.98 20.58
N VAL A 105 4.49 -10.84 19.94
CA VAL A 105 5.54 -11.86 19.97
C VAL A 105 6.27 -11.66 21.29
N ALA A 106 5.89 -12.43 22.31
CA ALA A 106 6.71 -12.60 23.50
C ALA A 106 7.87 -13.52 23.13
N ILE A 107 9.08 -12.99 23.16
CA ILE A 107 10.31 -13.79 23.11
C ILE A 107 10.74 -13.93 24.56
N GLU A 108 10.55 -15.11 25.16
CA GLU A 108 11.12 -15.41 26.47
C GLU A 108 12.60 -15.78 26.29
N SER A 109 13.45 -15.18 27.13
CA SER A 109 14.91 -15.36 27.15
C SER A 109 15.33 -16.69 27.74
#